data_AF-A0A5C7GSS8-F1
#
_entry.id   AF-A0A5C7GSS8-F1
#
_cell.length_a   1.000
_cell.length_b   1.000
_cell.length_c   1.000
_cell.angle_alpha   90.00
_cell.angle_beta   90.00
_cell.angle_gamma   90.00
#
_symmetry.space_group_name_H-M   'P 1'
#
loop_
_entity.id
_entity.type
_entity.pdbx_description
1 polymer ?
#
loop_
_entity_poly.entity_id
_entity_poly.type
_entity_poly.pdbx_seq_one_letter_code
_entity_poly.pdbx_strand_id
1 'polypeptide(L)'
;MHFVLVHGACHGAWCWYKVATLLKTAGHRVTALDMAASGTHPSQLHDIPSMSDYFKPLMEFMASLPPEERVILVGHSMGGYCISAAMESFPHKVSVAVFCTAFMPSPDLTFTTLSAEHNRRLDSLMDTAITFANGPNNQPTSFLFGPDFMLSKFYQLSPPEDLTLALLLARPHPMYSDEAMLNKAMALTKDKYGSVHRVYIVCDQDNILQEDFQRWMIENNPTDDVKLISGSDHMTMFSKPKELSNNGNKSNFVCQLANRLLTSVPPRYVHHDQDPPIKSLNSSSPKVPVIDMQRLLSDDFKDSELHKLDCACKEWGFFQLINHEVSCCLVEKFKSEIGDFFKLPIEEKNKYKQQEGDVEGYGNAFVVSEEQKLDWGDMLEILEAYSAELKSLNLKILRLMAQSLRMEENDMAVLFEEGWQSMRMNYYPPCPQPELAVGLCPHSDGSAITILLQISEVEGLQIRKDGMWIPVKPLPNAFIINIGDALEVVAIP
;
A
#
# COMPACT_ATOMS: atom_id res chain seq x y z
N MET A 1 5.60 18.21 0.30
CA MET A 1 6.50 18.11 1.48
C MET A 1 7.95 18.04 0.99
N HIS A 2 8.92 18.37 1.84
CA HIS A 2 10.36 18.25 1.56
C HIS A 2 10.98 17.23 2.51
N PHE A 3 11.53 16.15 1.96
CA PHE A 3 12.21 15.10 2.70
C PHE A 3 13.73 15.28 2.61
N VAL A 4 14.41 15.17 3.75
CA VAL A 4 15.86 15.20 3.87
C VAL A 4 16.30 13.83 4.39
N LEU A 5 17.00 13.07 3.56
CA LEU A 5 17.34 11.67 3.81
C LEU A 5 18.82 11.55 4.18
N VAL A 6 19.11 10.94 5.33
CA VAL A 6 20.45 10.82 5.91
C VAL A 6 20.77 9.34 6.13
N HIS A 7 21.90 8.90 5.58
CA HIS A 7 22.32 7.49 5.54
C HIS A 7 22.94 7.00 6.87
N GLY A 8 23.11 5.68 6.97
CA GLY A 8 23.82 5.01 8.07
C GLY A 8 25.33 4.95 7.88
N ALA A 9 26.03 4.31 8.82
CA ALA A 9 27.48 4.12 8.73
C ALA A 9 27.88 3.31 7.47
N CYS A 10 29.05 3.60 6.92
CA CYS A 10 29.60 3.06 5.66
C CYS A 10 28.81 3.29 4.36
N HIS A 11 27.59 3.80 4.44
CA HIS A 11 26.73 4.07 3.29
C HIS A 11 26.87 5.52 2.79
N GLY A 12 26.11 5.90 1.77
CA GLY A 12 25.97 7.27 1.27
C GLY A 12 24.52 7.57 0.87
N ALA A 13 24.25 8.77 0.37
CA ALA A 13 22.97 9.21 -0.17
C ALA A 13 22.38 8.25 -1.21
N TRP A 14 23.25 7.51 -1.93
CA TRP A 14 22.88 6.47 -2.88
C TRP A 14 21.99 5.37 -2.27
N CYS A 15 22.08 5.08 -0.96
CA CYS A 15 21.26 4.02 -0.36
C CYS A 15 19.76 4.36 -0.35
N TRP A 16 19.41 5.63 -0.55
CA TRP A 16 18.02 6.08 -0.60
C TRP A 16 17.40 6.01 -2.00
N TYR A 17 18.09 5.51 -3.03
CA TYR A 17 17.65 5.70 -4.43
C TYR A 17 16.22 5.21 -4.73
N LYS A 18 15.81 4.03 -4.22
CA LYS A 18 14.44 3.52 -4.39
C LYS A 18 13.40 4.43 -3.73
N VAL A 19 13.58 4.71 -2.43
CA VAL A 19 12.66 5.53 -1.63
C VAL A 19 12.60 6.97 -2.13
N ALA A 20 13.74 7.56 -2.49
CA ALA A 20 13.81 8.90 -3.05
C ALA A 20 13.12 8.97 -4.41
N THR A 21 13.17 7.92 -5.23
CA THR A 21 12.42 7.82 -6.48
C THR A 21 10.91 7.77 -6.19
N LEU A 22 10.46 6.88 -5.31
CA LEU A 22 9.04 6.75 -4.93
C LEU A 22 8.46 8.06 -4.37
N LEU A 23 9.18 8.72 -3.46
CA LEU A 23 8.78 10.01 -2.89
C LEU A 23 8.75 11.14 -3.94
N LYS A 24 9.70 11.17 -4.88
CA LYS A 24 9.69 12.14 -6.00
C LYS A 24 8.50 11.90 -6.94
N THR A 25 8.23 10.65 -7.31
CA THR A 25 7.07 10.26 -8.12
C THR A 25 5.75 10.61 -7.43
N ALA A 26 5.69 10.55 -6.09
CA ALA A 26 4.57 11.03 -5.28
C ALA A 26 4.47 12.58 -5.17
N GLY A 27 5.25 13.33 -5.96
CA GLY A 27 5.22 14.79 -5.97
C GLY A 27 5.87 15.46 -4.77
N HIS A 28 6.80 14.79 -4.08
CA HIS A 28 7.54 15.38 -2.97
C HIS A 28 8.94 15.85 -3.41
N ARG A 29 9.44 16.93 -2.82
CA ARG A 29 10.86 17.30 -2.96
C ARG A 29 11.66 16.40 -2.04
N VAL A 30 12.77 15.87 -2.54
CA VAL A 30 13.64 14.95 -1.80
C VAL A 30 15.10 15.31 -2.02
N THR A 31 15.81 15.56 -0.93
CA THR A 31 17.25 15.72 -0.89
C THR A 31 17.85 14.59 -0.06
N ALA A 32 18.62 13.70 -0.68
CA ALA A 32 19.46 12.76 0.04
C ALA A 32 20.87 13.35 0.16
N LEU A 33 21.45 13.33 1.36
CA LEU A 33 22.74 13.97 1.65
C LEU A 33 23.82 12.93 1.97
N ASP A 34 24.98 13.07 1.34
CA ASP A 34 26.21 12.41 1.79
C ASP A 34 26.76 13.18 3.00
N MET A 35 26.99 12.50 4.12
CA MET A 35 27.75 13.05 5.24
C MET A 35 29.24 13.14 4.87
N ALA A 36 30.04 13.87 5.65
CA ALA A 36 31.42 14.09 5.25
C ALA A 36 32.21 12.78 5.16
N ALA A 37 33.09 12.67 4.16
CA ALA A 37 33.81 11.45 3.79
C ALA A 37 32.94 10.21 3.46
N SER A 38 31.63 10.39 3.25
CA SER A 38 30.68 9.32 2.88
C SER A 38 30.22 9.45 1.43
N GLY A 39 29.75 8.35 0.82
CA GLY A 39 29.29 8.29 -0.57
C GLY A 39 30.18 9.07 -1.54
N THR A 40 29.62 10.08 -2.21
CA THR A 40 30.32 10.92 -3.20
C THR A 40 31.00 12.17 -2.62
N HIS A 41 30.95 12.39 -1.31
CA HIS A 41 31.54 13.57 -0.66
C HIS A 41 33.08 13.61 -0.83
N PRO A 42 33.69 14.73 -1.25
CA PRO A 42 35.11 14.76 -1.66
C PRO A 42 36.11 14.57 -0.51
N SER A 43 35.76 14.99 0.71
CA SER A 43 36.62 14.85 1.90
C SER A 43 37.07 13.41 2.17
N GLN A 44 38.25 13.29 2.76
CA GLN A 44 38.86 12.05 3.20
C GLN A 44 38.78 11.93 4.73
N LEU A 45 39.02 10.74 5.28
CA LEU A 45 38.88 10.49 6.72
C LEU A 45 39.80 11.37 7.59
N HIS A 46 40.98 11.74 7.08
CA HIS A 46 41.91 12.62 7.79
C HIS A 46 41.46 14.09 7.83
N ASP A 47 40.51 14.48 6.97
CA ASP A 47 39.91 15.82 6.98
C ASP A 47 38.81 15.97 8.04
N ILE A 48 38.37 14.86 8.65
CA ILE A 48 37.20 14.78 9.53
C ILE A 48 37.64 14.37 10.95
N PRO A 49 38.27 15.28 11.72
CA PRO A 49 38.78 14.96 13.05
C PRO A 49 37.68 14.84 14.12
N SER A 50 36.44 15.28 13.84
CA SER A 50 35.33 15.25 14.79
C SER A 50 33.97 14.87 14.18
N MET A 51 33.05 14.40 15.03
CA MET A 51 31.63 14.20 14.68
C MET A 51 30.97 15.46 14.12
N SER A 52 31.37 16.65 14.58
CA SER A 52 30.83 17.91 14.05
C SER A 52 31.24 18.16 12.60
N ASP A 53 32.45 17.74 12.21
CA ASP A 53 32.91 17.78 10.82
C ASP A 53 32.17 16.74 9.97
N TYR A 54 31.86 15.56 10.52
CA TYR A 54 31.07 14.53 9.85
C TYR A 54 29.63 14.98 9.55
N PHE A 55 28.97 15.61 10.52
CA PHE A 55 27.60 16.14 10.37
C PHE A 55 27.52 17.43 9.55
N LYS A 56 28.65 18.07 9.24
CA LYS A 56 28.72 19.40 8.62
C LYS A 56 27.85 19.56 7.36
N PRO A 57 27.79 18.61 6.40
CA PRO A 57 26.93 18.75 5.22
C PRO A 57 25.44 18.87 5.55
N LEU A 58 24.96 18.16 6.58
CA LEU A 58 23.58 18.29 7.06
C LEU A 58 23.35 19.66 7.72
N MET A 59 24.30 20.11 8.54
CA MET A 59 24.18 21.39 9.26
C MET A 59 24.19 22.59 8.30
N GLU A 60 25.07 22.58 7.30
CA GLU A 60 25.13 23.61 6.26
C GLU A 60 23.87 23.60 5.40
N PHE A 61 23.36 22.41 5.04
CA PHE A 61 22.08 22.29 4.34
C PHE A 61 20.92 22.87 5.16
N MET A 62 20.77 22.47 6.43
CA MET A 62 19.71 22.97 7.31
C MET A 62 19.83 24.48 7.58
N ALA A 63 21.04 25.01 7.68
CA ALA A 63 21.27 26.45 7.77
C ALA A 63 20.81 27.19 6.50
N SER A 64 21.08 26.62 5.31
CA SER A 64 20.75 27.21 4.01
C SER A 64 19.25 27.29 3.67
N LEU A 65 18.41 26.47 4.33
CA LEU A 65 16.96 26.48 4.12
C LEU A 65 16.33 27.86 4.44
N PRO A 66 15.35 28.35 3.66
CA PRO A 66 14.60 29.57 3.98
C PRO A 66 13.97 29.53 5.39
N PRO A 67 13.77 30.68 6.07
CA PRO A 67 13.23 30.72 7.44
C PRO A 67 11.86 30.04 7.61
N GLU A 68 10.98 30.19 6.62
CA GLU A 68 9.63 29.61 6.62
C GLU A 68 9.61 28.13 6.18
N GLU A 69 10.74 27.59 5.72
CA GLU A 69 10.77 26.24 5.17
C GLU A 69 11.01 25.19 6.26
N ARG A 70 10.09 24.22 6.36
CA ARG A 70 10.20 23.07 7.25
C ARG A 70 10.33 21.76 6.49
N VAL A 71 11.20 20.88 6.99
CA VAL A 71 11.54 19.59 6.37
C VAL A 71 11.17 18.41 7.24
N ILE A 72 10.89 17.28 6.58
CA ILE A 72 10.83 15.96 7.21
C ILE A 72 12.25 15.39 7.16
N LEU A 73 12.89 15.26 8.33
CA LEU A 73 14.22 14.68 8.47
C LEU A 73 14.10 13.17 8.68
N VAL A 74 14.75 12.38 7.84
CA VAL A 74 14.76 10.91 7.93
C VAL A 74 16.20 10.43 8.12
N GLY A 75 16.49 9.82 9.25
CA GLY A 75 17.80 9.26 9.58
C GLY A 75 17.72 7.74 9.66
N HIS A 76 18.58 7.05 8.92
CA HIS A 76 18.74 5.60 9.01
C HIS A 76 19.95 5.22 9.86
N SER A 77 19.82 4.21 10.73
CA SER A 77 20.94 3.65 11.49
C SER A 77 21.73 4.75 12.24
N MET A 78 23.05 4.85 12.01
CA MET A 78 23.92 5.91 12.55
C MET A 78 23.49 7.35 12.16
N GLY A 79 22.75 7.50 11.05
CA GLY A 79 22.11 8.77 10.65
C GLY A 79 21.12 9.32 11.67
N GLY A 80 20.61 8.48 12.59
CA GLY A 80 19.83 8.92 13.75
C GLY A 80 20.56 9.96 14.64
N TYR A 81 21.88 9.82 14.81
CA TYR A 81 22.69 10.80 15.52
C TYR A 81 22.79 12.13 14.76
N CYS A 82 22.95 12.06 13.43
CA CYS A 82 23.01 13.25 12.56
C CYS A 82 21.72 14.07 12.67
N ILE A 83 20.55 13.41 12.56
CA ILE A 83 19.26 14.12 12.62
C ILE A 83 18.97 14.65 14.03
N SER A 84 19.42 13.95 15.10
CA SER A 84 19.25 14.43 16.47
C SER A 84 20.02 15.73 16.73
N ALA A 85 21.25 15.83 16.25
CA ALA A 85 22.04 17.07 16.32
C ALA A 85 21.42 18.19 15.48
N ALA A 86 20.82 17.87 14.33
CA ALA A 86 20.11 18.84 13.49
C ALA A 86 18.79 19.33 14.15
N MET A 87 18.07 18.47 14.88
CA MET A 87 16.88 18.83 15.67
C MET A 87 17.24 19.77 16.84
N GLU A 88 18.36 19.55 17.52
CA GLU A 88 18.86 20.45 18.57
C GLU A 88 19.31 21.80 17.99
N SER A 89 19.90 21.81 16.79
CA SER A 89 20.42 23.04 16.17
C SER A 89 19.33 23.87 15.48
N PHE A 90 18.34 23.22 14.86
CA PHE A 90 17.34 23.86 13.99
C PHE A 90 15.90 23.38 14.26
N PRO A 91 15.41 23.31 15.51
CA PRO A 91 14.12 22.68 15.84
C PRO A 91 12.94 23.29 15.07
N HIS A 92 12.95 24.60 14.83
CA HIS A 92 11.93 25.32 14.07
C HIS A 92 11.87 24.93 12.57
N LYS A 93 12.98 24.46 11.98
CA LYS A 93 13.05 24.00 10.57
C LYS A 93 12.68 22.53 10.39
N VAL A 94 12.47 21.77 11.45
CA VAL A 94 12.04 20.37 11.36
C VAL A 94 10.53 20.31 11.55
N SER A 95 9.78 19.75 10.60
CA SER A 95 8.35 19.48 10.79
C SER A 95 8.14 18.16 11.53
N VAL A 96 8.89 17.12 11.15
CA VAL A 96 8.88 15.78 11.73
C VAL A 96 10.29 15.19 11.60
N ALA A 97 10.78 14.53 12.64
CA ALA A 97 11.97 13.69 12.60
C ALA A 97 11.57 12.21 12.56
N VAL A 98 12.16 11.44 11.65
CA VAL A 98 11.87 10.02 11.43
C VAL A 98 13.13 9.20 11.65
N PHE A 99 13.12 8.38 12.70
CA PHE A 99 14.19 7.44 13.05
C PHE A 99 13.88 6.10 12.39
N CYS A 100 14.61 5.78 11.32
CA CYS A 100 14.33 4.65 10.43
C CYS A 100 15.29 3.51 10.76
N THR A 101 14.90 2.60 11.66
CA THR A 101 15.81 1.70 12.40
C THR A 101 17.14 2.38 12.71
N ALA A 102 17.08 3.34 13.64
CA ALA A 102 18.14 4.32 13.83
C ALA A 102 18.43 4.56 15.31
N PHE A 103 19.69 4.86 15.61
CA PHE A 103 20.06 5.24 16.97
C PHE A 103 19.34 6.53 17.37
N MET A 104 18.59 6.47 18.47
CA MET A 104 17.73 7.56 18.91
C MET A 104 18.14 8.06 20.31
N PRO A 105 19.23 8.86 20.40
CA PRO A 105 19.70 9.42 21.67
C PRO A 105 18.67 10.36 22.31
N SER A 106 18.78 10.54 23.61
CA SER A 106 18.01 11.53 24.38
C SER A 106 18.95 12.30 25.32
N PRO A 107 18.49 13.38 25.97
CA PRO A 107 19.26 14.05 27.02
C PRO A 107 19.69 13.12 28.17
N ASP A 108 18.91 12.07 28.42
CA ASP A 108 19.12 11.08 29.49
C ASP A 108 19.70 9.75 28.94
N LEU A 109 19.71 9.55 27.61
CA LEU A 109 20.19 8.35 26.91
C LEU A 109 21.28 8.75 25.90
N THR A 110 22.53 8.81 26.37
CA THR A 110 23.66 9.36 25.60
C THR A 110 24.13 8.44 24.46
N PHE A 111 24.91 9.02 23.54
CA PHE A 111 25.67 8.27 22.53
C PHE A 111 26.48 7.12 23.15
N THR A 112 27.23 7.39 24.23
CA THR A 112 28.08 6.38 24.87
C THR A 112 27.26 5.23 25.47
N THR A 113 26.09 5.52 26.08
CA THR A 113 25.18 4.49 26.59
C THR A 113 24.60 3.64 25.46
N LEU A 114 24.14 4.27 24.37
CA LEU A 114 23.62 3.56 23.19
C LEU A 114 24.66 2.69 22.51
N SER A 115 25.88 3.20 22.32
CA SER A 115 27.00 2.43 21.75
C SER A 115 27.42 1.26 22.64
N ALA A 116 27.46 1.45 23.96
CA ALA A 116 27.77 0.37 24.90
C ALA A 116 26.71 -0.75 24.87
N GLU A 117 25.43 -0.39 24.90
CA GLU A 117 24.33 -1.37 24.86
C GLU A 117 24.23 -2.08 23.50
N HIS A 118 24.48 -1.36 22.38
CA HIS A 118 24.57 -1.98 21.06
C HIS A 118 25.72 -2.97 20.97
N ASN A 119 26.93 -2.59 21.40
CA ASN A 119 28.10 -3.48 21.42
C ASN A 119 27.89 -4.70 22.34
N ARG A 120 27.06 -4.58 23.39
CA ARG A 120 26.67 -5.71 24.26
C ARG A 120 25.70 -6.69 23.59
N ARG A 121 24.95 -6.24 22.58
CA ARG A 121 23.94 -7.03 21.84
C ARG A 121 24.42 -7.55 20.48
N LEU A 122 25.49 -6.98 19.93
CA LEU A 122 26.03 -7.37 18.63
C LEU A 122 26.99 -8.54 18.78
N ASP A 123 26.52 -9.76 18.45
CA ASP A 123 27.25 -11.02 18.72
C ASP A 123 28.62 -11.15 18.03
N SER A 124 28.79 -10.56 16.85
CA SER A 124 30.01 -10.69 16.04
C SER A 124 30.11 -9.57 15.01
N LEU A 125 31.34 -9.11 14.75
CA LEU A 125 31.68 -8.16 13.68
C LEU A 125 32.07 -8.85 12.35
N MET A 126 32.20 -10.18 12.35
CA MET A 126 32.57 -11.01 11.21
C MET A 126 33.82 -10.49 10.47
N ASP A 127 33.67 -10.14 9.19
CA ASP A 127 34.72 -9.68 8.28
C ASP A 127 34.86 -8.14 8.21
N THR A 128 34.23 -7.41 9.14
CA THR A 128 34.35 -5.94 9.27
C THR A 128 35.80 -5.52 9.48
N ALA A 129 36.34 -4.73 8.55
CA ALA A 129 37.70 -4.24 8.58
C ALA A 129 37.84 -3.02 9.50
N ILE A 130 38.60 -3.17 10.59
CA ILE A 130 38.93 -2.07 11.52
C ILE A 130 40.30 -1.50 11.17
N THR A 131 40.39 -0.17 11.04
CA THR A 131 41.60 0.55 10.65
C THR A 131 42.20 1.28 11.84
N PHE A 132 43.53 1.21 11.98
CA PHE A 132 44.31 1.86 13.02
C PHE A 132 45.33 2.81 12.40
N ALA A 133 44.87 3.90 11.76
CA ALA A 133 45.74 4.81 10.99
C ALA A 133 46.82 5.49 11.85
N ASN A 134 46.55 5.66 13.15
CA ASN A 134 47.50 6.18 14.13
C ASN A 134 48.47 5.11 14.69
N GLY A 135 48.44 3.88 14.18
CA GLY A 135 49.26 2.76 14.62
C GLY A 135 48.51 1.74 15.50
N PRO A 136 48.96 0.47 15.55
CA PRO A 136 48.17 -0.67 16.04
C PRO A 136 47.91 -0.69 17.56
N ASN A 137 48.64 0.12 18.34
CA ASN A 137 48.45 0.26 19.78
C ASN A 137 47.55 1.44 20.16
N ASN A 138 47.06 2.21 19.19
CA ASN A 138 46.16 3.33 19.39
C ASN A 138 44.70 2.92 19.18
N GLN A 139 43.76 3.82 19.48
CA GLN A 139 42.35 3.58 19.22
C GLN A 139 42.07 3.45 17.72
N PRO A 140 41.06 2.66 17.30
CA PRO A 140 40.69 2.53 15.90
C PRO A 140 40.19 3.88 15.35
N THR A 141 40.55 4.16 14.10
CA THR A 141 40.30 5.45 13.43
C THR A 141 39.13 5.38 12.46
N SER A 142 38.80 4.19 11.96
CA SER A 142 37.64 3.94 11.09
C SER A 142 37.33 2.45 11.00
N PHE A 143 36.11 2.10 10.60
CA PHE A 143 35.74 0.74 10.21
C PHE A 143 35.08 0.72 8.83
N LEU A 144 35.13 -0.42 8.13
CA LEU A 144 34.36 -0.70 6.93
C LEU A 144 33.69 -2.07 7.11
N PHE A 145 32.37 -2.12 6.95
CA PHE A 145 31.63 -3.39 7.02
C PHE A 145 32.09 -4.33 5.89
N GLY A 146 32.31 -5.61 6.23
CA GLY A 146 32.72 -6.62 5.26
C GLY A 146 31.54 -7.24 4.49
N PRO A 147 31.79 -7.86 3.32
CA PRO A 147 30.77 -8.55 2.53
C PRO A 147 29.88 -9.53 3.31
N ASP A 148 30.46 -10.42 4.13
CA ASP A 148 29.70 -11.45 4.84
C ASP A 148 28.83 -10.84 5.96
N PHE A 149 29.36 -9.82 6.64
CA PHE A 149 28.63 -9.01 7.62
C PHE A 149 27.46 -8.25 6.97
N MET A 150 27.68 -7.59 5.83
CA MET A 150 26.62 -6.85 5.14
C MET A 150 25.53 -7.79 4.62
N LEU A 151 25.90 -8.93 4.02
CA LEU A 151 24.94 -9.94 3.55
C LEU A 151 24.07 -10.48 4.69
N SER A 152 24.66 -10.86 5.81
CA SER A 152 23.96 -11.58 6.89
C SER A 152 23.23 -10.66 7.88
N LYS A 153 23.63 -9.39 8.00
CA LYS A 153 23.10 -8.46 9.02
C LYS A 153 22.38 -7.23 8.47
N PHE A 154 22.77 -6.73 7.30
CA PHE A 154 22.18 -5.54 6.70
C PHE A 154 21.17 -5.85 5.57
N TYR A 155 21.52 -6.77 4.67
CA TYR A 155 20.85 -7.01 3.38
C TYR A 155 20.15 -8.37 3.29
N GLN A 156 19.95 -9.08 4.41
CA GLN A 156 19.45 -10.46 4.43
C GLN A 156 18.03 -10.64 3.88
N LEU A 157 17.24 -9.57 3.74
CA LEU A 157 15.93 -9.56 3.07
C LEU A 157 15.88 -8.56 1.89
N SER A 158 17.02 -8.00 1.50
CA SER A 158 17.15 -7.03 0.42
C SER A 158 17.56 -7.72 -0.89
N PRO A 159 17.17 -7.17 -2.06
CA PRO A 159 17.62 -7.71 -3.34
C PRO A 159 19.16 -7.76 -3.47
N PRO A 160 19.73 -8.84 -4.04
CA PRO A 160 21.18 -9.04 -4.13
C PRO A 160 21.90 -7.99 -4.99
N GLU A 161 21.19 -7.31 -5.88
CA GLU A 161 21.69 -6.17 -6.66
C GLU A 161 21.99 -4.96 -5.77
N ASP A 162 21.19 -4.72 -4.72
CA ASP A 162 21.41 -3.62 -3.78
C ASP A 162 22.62 -3.88 -2.88
N LEU A 163 22.82 -5.14 -2.46
CA LEU A 163 24.06 -5.54 -1.77
C LEU A 163 25.26 -5.36 -2.70
N THR A 164 25.15 -5.79 -3.97
CA THR A 164 26.22 -5.61 -4.96
C THR A 164 26.58 -4.13 -5.14
N LEU A 165 25.57 -3.26 -5.27
CA LEU A 165 25.75 -1.80 -5.32
C LEU A 165 26.42 -1.27 -4.05
N ALA A 166 26.02 -1.79 -2.88
CA ALA A 166 26.58 -1.37 -1.60
C ALA A 166 28.05 -1.74 -1.46
N LEU A 167 28.47 -2.95 -1.85
CA LEU A 167 29.87 -3.38 -1.80
C LEU A 167 30.76 -2.58 -2.77
N LEU A 168 30.19 -2.02 -3.86
CA LEU A 168 30.91 -1.14 -4.79
C LEU A 168 31.03 0.32 -4.31
N LEU A 169 30.11 0.78 -3.45
CA LEU A 169 29.99 2.19 -3.04
C LEU A 169 30.24 2.45 -1.55
N ALA A 170 30.43 1.41 -0.74
CA ALA A 170 30.71 1.54 0.68
C ALA A 170 32.06 2.24 0.91
N ARG A 171 32.09 3.16 1.88
CA ARG A 171 33.31 3.87 2.31
C ARG A 171 33.52 3.64 3.79
N PRO A 172 34.77 3.62 4.31
CA PRO A 172 34.98 3.43 5.73
C PRO A 172 34.33 4.57 6.52
N HIS A 173 33.71 4.26 7.64
CA HIS A 173 33.13 5.23 8.56
C HIS A 173 34.16 5.63 9.63
N PRO A 174 34.36 6.93 9.90
CA PRO A 174 35.31 7.40 10.91
C PRO A 174 34.88 7.00 12.33
N MET A 175 35.86 6.69 13.18
CA MET A 175 35.65 6.40 14.60
C MET A 175 36.27 7.51 15.45
N TYR A 176 35.55 7.91 16.51
CA TYR A 176 35.99 8.95 17.44
C TYR A 176 36.10 8.36 18.84
N SER A 177 37.20 8.65 19.52
CA SER A 177 37.54 8.10 20.84
C SER A 177 37.58 9.14 21.96
N ASP A 178 37.46 10.43 21.64
CA ASP A 178 37.33 11.50 22.62
C ASP A 178 35.86 11.60 23.10
N GLU A 179 35.56 10.98 24.24
CA GLU A 179 34.24 11.00 24.86
C GLU A 179 33.76 12.42 25.21
N ALA A 180 34.67 13.35 25.55
CA ALA A 180 34.29 14.71 25.92
C ALA A 180 33.83 15.50 24.68
N MET A 181 34.51 15.34 23.55
CA MET A 181 34.10 15.89 22.26
C MET A 181 32.82 15.24 21.74
N LEU A 182 32.68 13.91 21.87
CA LEU A 182 31.46 13.17 21.53
C LEU A 182 30.25 13.68 22.31
N ASN A 183 30.34 13.74 23.65
CA ASN A 183 29.26 14.21 24.51
C ASN A 183 28.91 15.69 24.24
N LYS A 184 29.89 16.52 23.89
CA LYS A 184 29.65 17.91 23.50
C LYS A 184 28.95 18.04 22.14
N ALA A 185 29.35 17.25 21.15
CA ALA A 185 28.73 17.26 19.82
C ALA A 185 27.32 16.64 19.80
N MET A 186 27.05 15.74 20.75
CA MET A 186 25.79 15.00 20.90
C MET A 186 24.93 15.48 22.09
N ALA A 187 25.19 16.68 22.63
CA ALA A 187 24.40 17.25 23.72
C ALA A 187 23.00 17.64 23.23
N LEU A 188 21.96 17.03 23.81
CA LEU A 188 20.55 17.27 23.46
C LEU A 188 19.78 17.89 24.63
N THR A 189 18.79 18.71 24.34
CA THR A 189 17.93 19.37 25.34
C THR A 189 16.46 19.00 25.17
N LYS A 190 15.71 18.99 26.28
CA LYS A 190 14.25 18.75 26.26
C LYS A 190 13.51 19.89 25.54
N ASP A 191 14.03 21.11 25.63
CA ASP A 191 13.41 22.32 25.04
C ASP A 191 13.59 22.42 23.51
N LYS A 192 14.67 21.87 22.94
CA LYS A 192 14.91 21.90 21.48
C LYS A 192 14.71 20.54 20.83
N TYR A 193 15.62 19.58 21.04
CA TYR A 193 15.47 18.22 20.51
C TYR A 193 14.10 17.61 20.89
N GLY A 194 13.69 17.76 22.15
CA GLY A 194 12.40 17.24 22.64
C GLY A 194 11.16 17.91 22.03
N SER A 195 11.27 19.14 21.52
CA SER A 195 10.15 19.92 20.94
C SER A 195 9.74 19.49 19.52
N VAL A 196 10.60 18.72 18.83
CA VAL A 196 10.34 18.22 17.47
C VAL A 196 9.51 16.94 17.54
N HIS A 197 8.45 16.85 16.74
CA HIS A 197 7.63 15.62 16.58
C HIS A 197 8.51 14.48 16.04
N ARG A 198 8.57 13.36 16.76
CA ARG A 198 9.40 12.19 16.44
C ARG A 198 8.53 11.00 16.04
N VAL A 199 8.93 10.33 14.96
CA VAL A 199 8.38 9.05 14.52
C VAL A 199 9.51 8.02 14.55
N TYR A 200 9.31 6.88 15.21
CA TYR A 200 10.22 5.74 15.08
C TYR A 200 9.64 4.70 14.12
N ILE A 201 10.48 4.18 13.20
CA ILE A 201 10.13 3.07 12.31
C ILE A 201 10.92 1.84 12.75
N VAL A 202 10.18 0.88 13.30
CA VAL A 202 10.66 -0.43 13.76
C VAL A 202 10.70 -1.40 12.58
N CYS A 203 11.79 -2.14 12.44
CA CYS A 203 11.96 -3.25 11.51
C CYS A 203 12.14 -4.55 12.31
N ASP A 204 11.26 -5.54 12.16
CA ASP A 204 11.21 -6.75 12.99
C ASP A 204 12.20 -7.86 12.59
N GLN A 205 12.85 -7.75 11.42
CA GLN A 205 13.88 -8.69 10.95
C GLN A 205 15.26 -8.02 10.85
N ASP A 206 15.45 -6.93 11.60
CA ASP A 206 16.72 -6.22 11.72
C ASP A 206 17.72 -7.02 12.58
N ASN A 207 18.88 -7.33 12.00
CA ASN A 207 19.93 -8.13 12.63
C ASN A 207 21.07 -7.28 13.25
N ILE A 208 21.01 -5.94 13.15
CA ILE A 208 21.96 -4.97 13.70
C ILE A 208 21.35 -4.25 14.91
N LEU A 209 20.19 -3.64 14.70
CA LEU A 209 19.35 -3.08 15.75
C LEU A 209 18.17 -4.02 15.94
N GLN A 210 18.35 -5.12 16.66
CA GLN A 210 17.27 -6.10 16.88
C GLN A 210 16.01 -5.43 17.45
N GLU A 211 14.84 -5.98 17.13
CA GLU A 211 13.54 -5.39 17.46
C GLU A 211 13.42 -5.02 18.95
N ASP A 212 13.95 -5.87 19.83
CA ASP A 212 13.96 -5.65 21.28
C ASP A 212 14.83 -4.46 21.71
N PHE A 213 15.95 -4.21 21.02
CA PHE A 213 16.79 -3.03 21.22
C PHE A 213 16.13 -1.77 20.68
N GLN A 214 15.47 -1.84 19.52
CA GLN A 214 14.67 -0.72 18.99
C GLN A 214 13.54 -0.34 19.96
N ARG A 215 12.82 -1.33 20.50
CA ARG A 215 11.78 -1.12 21.52
C ARG A 215 12.35 -0.57 22.83
N TRP A 216 13.48 -1.09 23.30
CA TRP A 216 14.16 -0.56 24.48
C TRP A 216 14.59 0.91 24.31
N MET A 217 15.07 1.31 23.12
CA MET A 217 15.35 2.73 22.82
C MET A 217 14.08 3.60 22.87
N ILE A 218 12.96 3.11 22.34
CA ILE A 218 11.66 3.81 22.38
C ILE A 218 11.14 3.96 23.82
N GLU A 219 11.28 2.91 24.65
CA GLU A 219 10.87 2.94 26.06
C GLU A 219 11.68 3.97 26.88
N ASN A 220 12.98 4.09 26.61
CA ASN A 220 13.88 5.04 27.29
C ASN A 220 13.89 6.44 26.65
N ASN A 221 13.33 6.60 25.46
CA ASN A 221 13.19 7.88 24.75
C ASN A 221 11.88 7.90 23.91
N PRO A 222 10.71 8.13 24.55
CA PRO A 222 9.43 8.07 23.86
C PRO A 222 9.30 9.02 22.67
N THR A 223 8.63 8.51 21.64
CA THR A 223 8.29 9.22 20.39
C THR A 223 6.79 9.41 20.28
N ASP A 224 6.37 10.38 19.48
CA ASP A 224 4.97 10.74 19.28
C ASP A 224 4.22 9.67 18.44
N ASP A 225 4.93 9.02 17.51
CA ASP A 225 4.44 7.87 16.74
C ASP A 225 5.49 6.75 16.67
N VAL A 226 5.01 5.49 16.65
CA VAL A 226 5.81 4.31 16.32
C VAL A 226 5.14 3.54 15.19
N LYS A 227 5.90 3.12 14.19
CA LYS A 227 5.41 2.32 13.05
C LYS A 227 6.25 1.07 12.87
N LEU A 228 5.60 -0.08 12.73
CA LEU A 228 6.26 -1.33 12.36
C LEU A 228 6.21 -1.50 10.84
N ILE A 229 7.35 -1.84 10.23
CA ILE A 229 7.44 -2.40 8.88
C ILE A 229 7.87 -3.85 9.05
N SER A 230 6.93 -4.77 8.86
CA SER A 230 7.15 -6.20 9.09
C SER A 230 7.81 -6.89 7.90
N GLY A 231 8.66 -7.87 8.18
CA GLY A 231 9.48 -8.56 7.18
C GLY A 231 10.55 -7.65 6.57
N SER A 232 11.08 -6.70 7.36
CA SER A 232 12.10 -5.74 6.93
C SER A 232 13.42 -6.00 7.62
N ASP A 233 14.50 -6.05 6.85
CA ASP A 233 15.87 -6.01 7.37
C ASP A 233 16.27 -4.57 7.78
N HIS A 234 17.53 -4.41 8.20
CA HIS A 234 18.11 -3.11 8.56
C HIS A 234 18.04 -2.12 7.39
N MET A 235 18.25 -2.62 6.16
CA MET A 235 18.14 -1.83 4.93
C MET A 235 16.70 -1.75 4.41
N THR A 236 15.78 -1.30 5.25
CA THR A 236 14.34 -1.16 4.95
C THR A 236 14.03 -0.31 3.69
N MET A 237 14.93 0.58 3.29
CA MET A 237 14.87 1.32 2.01
C MET A 237 15.12 0.45 0.76
N PHE A 238 15.52 -0.81 0.92
CA PHE A 238 15.76 -1.79 -0.14
C PHE A 238 14.84 -3.00 -0.04
N SER A 239 14.64 -3.55 1.16
CA SER A 239 13.73 -4.69 1.41
C SER A 239 12.24 -4.28 1.43
N LYS A 240 11.90 -3.08 1.93
CA LYS A 240 10.51 -2.55 2.01
C LYS A 240 10.39 -1.07 1.59
N PRO A 241 10.93 -0.66 0.42
CA PRO A 241 10.96 0.74 -0.01
C PRO A 241 9.59 1.38 -0.13
N LYS A 242 8.57 0.59 -0.49
CA LYS A 242 7.19 1.06 -0.71
C LYS A 242 6.47 1.30 0.61
N GLU A 243 6.57 0.39 1.56
CA GLU A 243 6.03 0.55 2.92
C GLU A 243 6.65 1.77 3.59
N LEU A 244 7.97 1.96 3.41
CA LEU A 244 8.69 3.10 3.94
C LEU A 244 8.25 4.43 3.31
N SER A 245 8.13 4.51 1.98
CA SER A 245 7.66 5.74 1.30
C SER A 245 6.16 6.01 1.51
N ASN A 246 5.34 4.96 1.59
CA ASN A 246 3.89 5.06 1.79
C ASN A 246 3.50 5.31 3.25
N ASN A 247 4.45 5.43 4.18
CA ASN A 247 4.11 5.68 5.59
C ASN A 247 3.54 7.09 5.87
N GLY A 248 3.57 8.01 4.89
CA GLY A 248 2.74 9.24 4.89
C GLY A 248 1.41 9.10 4.13
N ASN A 249 1.20 7.99 3.43
CA ASN A 249 0.12 7.76 2.50
C ASN A 249 -0.39 6.31 2.64
N LYS A 250 -0.87 5.95 3.84
CA LYS A 250 -1.77 4.79 3.93
C LYS A 250 -2.96 5.11 3.04
N SER A 251 -3.06 4.40 1.91
CA SER A 251 -4.34 3.98 1.36
C SER A 251 -5.01 3.10 2.42
N ASN A 252 -5.53 3.73 3.48
CA ASN A 252 -6.32 3.05 4.48
C ASN A 252 -7.51 2.47 3.71
N PHE A 253 -7.59 1.15 3.61
CA PHE A 253 -8.78 0.48 3.08
C PHE A 253 -9.99 1.07 3.79
N VAL A 254 -11.06 1.40 3.06
CA VAL A 254 -12.16 2.22 3.61
C VAL A 254 -12.76 1.57 4.87
N CYS A 255 -12.72 0.24 4.98
CA CYS A 255 -13.09 -0.51 6.19
C CYS A 255 -12.31 -0.08 7.45
N GLN A 256 -11.01 0.22 7.33
CA GLN A 256 -10.19 0.72 8.44
C GLN A 256 -10.49 2.17 8.78
N LEU A 257 -10.91 2.98 7.80
CA LEU A 257 -11.37 4.34 8.04
C LEU A 257 -12.71 4.33 8.78
N ALA A 258 -13.66 3.48 8.38
CA ALA A 258 -14.98 3.38 9.00
C ALA A 258 -14.97 2.75 10.41
N ASN A 259 -14.06 1.83 10.69
CA ASN A 259 -13.89 1.27 12.05
C ASN A 259 -13.21 2.25 13.04
N ARG A 260 -12.61 3.33 12.53
CA ARG A 260 -12.23 4.48 13.34
C ARG A 260 -13.44 5.43 13.33
N LEU A 261 -13.82 5.98 14.47
CA LEU A 261 -14.96 6.90 14.59
C LEU A 261 -14.65 8.27 13.95
N LEU A 262 -14.53 8.30 12.62
CA LEU A 262 -14.24 9.50 11.84
C LEU A 262 -15.48 10.38 11.75
N THR A 263 -15.34 11.63 12.14
CA THR A 263 -16.39 12.66 12.03
C THR A 263 -16.42 13.34 10.64
N SER A 264 -15.42 13.09 9.79
CA SER A 264 -15.32 13.67 8.45
C SER A 264 -14.57 12.75 7.47
N VAL A 265 -14.91 12.84 6.19
CA VAL A 265 -14.26 12.09 5.11
C VAL A 265 -12.90 12.72 4.75
N PRO A 266 -11.80 11.94 4.61
CA PRO A 266 -10.49 12.50 4.23
C PRO A 266 -10.50 13.11 2.82
N PRO A 267 -9.74 14.20 2.55
CA PRO A 267 -9.81 14.93 1.28
C PRO A 267 -9.61 14.10 -0.01
N ARG A 268 -8.89 12.97 0.06
CA ARG A 268 -8.67 12.07 -1.09
C ARG A 268 -9.92 11.30 -1.55
N TYR A 269 -11.00 11.30 -0.75
CA TYR A 269 -12.28 10.67 -1.07
C TYR A 269 -13.40 11.69 -1.30
N VAL A 270 -13.07 12.98 -1.29
CA VAL A 270 -14.03 14.07 -1.55
C VAL A 270 -14.10 14.31 -3.06
N HIS A 271 -15.30 14.19 -3.62
CA HIS A 271 -15.59 14.51 -5.01
C HIS A 271 -16.42 15.79 -5.07
N HIS A 272 -15.91 16.83 -5.73
CA HIS A 272 -16.58 18.13 -5.80
C HIS A 272 -17.63 18.23 -6.93
N ASP A 273 -17.56 17.34 -7.93
CA ASP A 273 -18.35 17.41 -9.16
C ASP A 273 -19.41 16.28 -9.28
N GLN A 274 -19.97 15.82 -8.15
CA GLN A 274 -21.04 14.80 -8.17
C GLN A 274 -22.42 15.40 -8.43
N ASP A 275 -23.25 14.66 -9.18
CA ASP A 275 -24.69 14.88 -9.20
C ASP A 275 -25.25 14.76 -7.76
N PRO A 276 -26.15 15.66 -7.32
CA PRO A 276 -26.65 15.64 -5.95
C PRO A 276 -27.39 14.33 -5.63
N PRO A 277 -27.19 13.75 -4.43
CA PRO A 277 -27.75 12.44 -4.09
C PRO A 277 -29.27 12.44 -4.17
N ILE A 278 -29.81 11.52 -4.98
CA ILE A 278 -31.25 11.46 -5.25
C ILE A 278 -32.01 11.00 -4.01
N LYS A 279 -32.78 11.92 -3.44
CA LYS A 279 -33.71 11.64 -2.34
C LYS A 279 -34.95 10.93 -2.88
N SER A 280 -35.01 9.61 -2.68
CA SER A 280 -36.20 8.73 -2.81
C SER A 280 -37.09 8.96 -4.03
N LEU A 281 -37.03 8.06 -5.01
CA LEU A 281 -37.88 8.15 -6.19
C LEU A 281 -39.36 7.96 -5.83
N ASN A 282 -40.23 8.72 -6.49
CA ASN A 282 -41.67 8.54 -6.42
C ASN A 282 -42.06 7.18 -7.02
N SER A 283 -43.20 6.62 -6.59
CA SER A 283 -43.69 5.31 -7.03
C SER A 283 -43.96 5.20 -8.55
N SER A 284 -44.01 6.34 -9.25
CA SER A 284 -44.18 6.46 -10.70
C SER A 284 -42.88 6.36 -11.51
N SER A 285 -41.73 6.22 -10.86
CA SER A 285 -40.44 6.19 -11.56
C SER A 285 -40.21 4.90 -12.35
N PRO A 286 -39.52 4.97 -13.51
CA PRO A 286 -39.26 3.80 -14.33
C PRO A 286 -38.35 2.82 -13.59
N LYS A 287 -38.66 1.52 -13.68
CA LYS A 287 -37.97 0.44 -12.97
C LYS A 287 -37.21 -0.43 -13.96
N VAL A 288 -36.04 -0.91 -13.55
CA VAL A 288 -35.27 -1.91 -14.29
C VAL A 288 -36.17 -3.11 -14.66
N PRO A 289 -36.19 -3.55 -15.93
CA PRO A 289 -36.95 -4.71 -16.37
C PRO A 289 -36.65 -5.97 -15.56
N VAL A 290 -37.62 -6.86 -15.44
CA VAL A 290 -37.47 -8.18 -14.81
C VAL A 290 -37.72 -9.24 -15.88
N ILE A 291 -36.79 -10.17 -16.01
CA ILE A 291 -36.77 -11.25 -16.99
C ILE A 291 -36.79 -12.58 -16.23
N ASP A 292 -37.67 -13.49 -16.66
CA ASP A 292 -37.82 -14.81 -16.06
C ASP A 292 -37.14 -15.90 -16.91
N MET A 293 -36.06 -16.49 -16.38
CA MET A 293 -35.28 -17.48 -17.13
C MET A 293 -36.08 -18.74 -17.46
N GLN A 294 -36.97 -19.20 -16.57
CA GLN A 294 -37.81 -20.37 -16.85
C GLN A 294 -38.83 -20.10 -17.96
N ARG A 295 -39.26 -18.85 -18.13
CA ARG A 295 -40.15 -18.44 -19.23
C ARG A 295 -39.42 -18.30 -20.56
N LEU A 296 -38.15 -17.93 -20.56
CA LEU A 296 -37.29 -17.96 -21.76
C LEU A 296 -37.00 -19.38 -22.25
N LEU A 297 -36.98 -20.35 -21.32
CA LEU A 297 -36.77 -21.78 -21.61
C LEU A 297 -38.09 -22.57 -21.85
N SER A 298 -39.25 -21.92 -21.78
CA SER A 298 -40.57 -22.53 -21.93
C SER A 298 -41.22 -22.18 -23.26
N ASP A 299 -41.53 -23.19 -24.08
CA ASP A 299 -42.12 -23.03 -25.42
C ASP A 299 -43.41 -22.17 -25.42
N ASP A 300 -44.23 -22.26 -24.37
CA ASP A 300 -45.49 -21.50 -24.25
C ASP A 300 -45.30 -19.98 -24.05
N PHE A 301 -44.14 -19.55 -23.56
CA PHE A 301 -43.88 -18.15 -23.18
C PHE A 301 -42.65 -17.54 -23.83
N LYS A 302 -41.79 -18.35 -24.46
CA LYS A 302 -40.47 -17.97 -24.99
C LYS A 302 -40.52 -16.67 -25.80
N ASP A 303 -41.33 -16.60 -26.86
CA ASP A 303 -41.41 -15.42 -27.72
C ASP A 303 -41.77 -14.12 -26.95
N SER A 304 -42.69 -14.24 -25.98
CA SER A 304 -43.14 -13.11 -25.18
C SER A 304 -42.10 -12.62 -24.17
N GLU A 305 -41.27 -13.52 -23.63
CA GLU A 305 -40.20 -13.19 -22.69
C GLU A 305 -38.92 -12.75 -23.43
N LEU A 306 -38.65 -13.36 -24.60
CA LEU A 306 -37.56 -12.99 -25.49
C LEU A 306 -37.75 -11.56 -26.02
N HIS A 307 -38.97 -11.16 -26.36
CA HIS A 307 -39.26 -9.78 -26.72
C HIS A 307 -39.00 -8.78 -25.55
N LYS A 308 -39.28 -9.17 -24.30
CA LYS A 308 -38.90 -8.33 -23.14
C LYS A 308 -37.39 -8.25 -22.96
N LEU A 309 -36.68 -9.35 -23.17
CA LEU A 309 -35.21 -9.37 -23.15
C LEU A 309 -34.66 -8.41 -24.21
N ASP A 310 -35.18 -8.45 -25.44
CA ASP A 310 -34.82 -7.53 -26.52
C ASP A 310 -34.97 -6.05 -26.12
N CYS A 311 -36.13 -5.69 -25.57
CA CYS A 311 -36.40 -4.33 -25.11
C CYS A 311 -35.54 -3.94 -23.91
N ALA A 312 -35.28 -4.85 -22.97
CA ALA A 312 -34.41 -4.58 -21.83
C ALA A 312 -32.95 -4.34 -22.27
N CYS A 313 -32.43 -5.16 -23.18
CA CYS A 313 -31.12 -4.97 -23.77
C CYS A 313 -31.00 -3.60 -24.47
N LYS A 314 -31.97 -3.25 -25.33
CA LYS A 314 -31.92 -2.04 -26.18
C LYS A 314 -32.26 -0.73 -25.48
N GLU A 315 -33.23 -0.72 -24.56
CA GLU A 315 -33.73 0.51 -23.92
C GLU A 315 -33.11 0.80 -22.55
N TRP A 316 -32.47 -0.20 -21.94
CA TRP A 316 -31.92 -0.11 -20.58
C TRP A 316 -30.46 -0.54 -20.46
N GLY A 317 -30.00 -1.53 -21.23
CA GLY A 317 -28.71 -2.19 -21.01
C GLY A 317 -28.61 -2.97 -19.69
N PHE A 318 -29.69 -3.00 -18.90
CA PHE A 318 -29.78 -3.56 -17.54
C PHE A 318 -31.12 -4.29 -17.36
N PHE A 319 -31.10 -5.44 -16.69
CA PHE A 319 -32.30 -6.16 -16.25
C PHE A 319 -32.04 -6.97 -14.97
N GLN A 320 -33.10 -7.34 -14.26
CA GLN A 320 -33.05 -8.33 -13.19
C GLN A 320 -33.46 -9.69 -13.74
N LEU A 321 -32.66 -10.72 -13.48
CA LEU A 321 -32.96 -12.11 -13.87
C LEU A 321 -33.44 -12.90 -12.66
N ILE A 322 -34.65 -13.46 -12.75
CA ILE A 322 -35.24 -14.36 -11.75
C ILE A 322 -35.35 -15.79 -12.29
N ASN A 323 -35.56 -16.75 -11.39
CA ASN A 323 -35.68 -18.19 -11.71
C ASN A 323 -34.50 -18.75 -12.51
N HIS A 324 -33.32 -18.15 -12.34
CA HIS A 324 -32.07 -18.35 -13.08
C HIS A 324 -31.40 -19.73 -12.93
N GLU A 325 -32.10 -20.72 -12.37
CA GLU A 325 -31.66 -22.10 -12.13
C GLU A 325 -30.47 -22.32 -11.17
N VAL A 326 -29.57 -21.34 -11.01
CA VAL A 326 -28.49 -21.37 -10.00
C VAL A 326 -29.07 -21.63 -8.61
N SER A 327 -28.53 -22.64 -7.92
CA SER A 327 -29.02 -23.13 -6.64
C SER A 327 -29.07 -22.05 -5.56
N CYS A 328 -30.25 -21.82 -4.97
CA CYS A 328 -30.41 -20.87 -3.87
C CYS A 328 -29.50 -21.22 -2.68
N CYS A 329 -29.26 -22.51 -2.41
CA CYS A 329 -28.36 -22.96 -1.34
C CYS A 329 -26.91 -22.53 -1.62
N LEU A 330 -26.47 -22.54 -2.89
CA LEU A 330 -25.14 -22.09 -3.28
C LEU A 330 -25.02 -20.56 -3.17
N VAL A 331 -26.06 -19.83 -3.61
CA VAL A 331 -26.13 -18.36 -3.49
C VAL A 331 -26.06 -17.91 -2.02
N GLU A 332 -26.83 -18.52 -1.12
CA GLU A 332 -26.80 -18.18 0.30
C GLU A 332 -25.50 -18.60 1.00
N LYS A 333 -24.90 -19.75 0.62
CA LYS A 333 -23.58 -20.16 1.13
C LYS A 333 -22.51 -19.13 0.74
N PHE A 334 -22.46 -18.75 -0.53
CA PHE A 334 -21.54 -17.74 -1.05
C PHE A 334 -21.73 -16.37 -0.36
N LYS A 335 -22.98 -15.91 -0.16
CA LYS A 335 -23.27 -14.69 0.61
C LYS A 335 -22.71 -14.73 2.03
N SER A 336 -22.89 -15.86 2.74
CA SER A 336 -22.41 -16.01 4.11
C SER A 336 -20.88 -15.92 4.17
N GLU A 337 -20.19 -16.69 3.33
CA GLU A 337 -18.73 -16.83 3.38
C GLU A 337 -18.00 -15.56 2.93
N ILE A 338 -18.50 -14.86 1.91
CA ILE A 338 -17.99 -13.52 1.57
C ILE A 338 -18.24 -12.53 2.71
N GLY A 339 -19.43 -12.61 3.34
CA GLY A 339 -19.76 -11.82 4.52
C GLY A 339 -18.80 -12.08 5.69
N ASP A 340 -18.40 -13.33 5.93
CA ASP A 340 -17.48 -13.72 6.98
C ASP A 340 -16.02 -13.40 6.66
N PHE A 341 -15.59 -13.55 5.40
CA PHE A 341 -14.27 -13.10 4.92
C PHE A 341 -14.03 -11.63 5.22
N PHE A 342 -14.97 -10.74 4.88
CA PHE A 342 -14.80 -9.30 5.13
C PHE A 342 -14.78 -8.95 6.64
N LYS A 343 -15.33 -9.80 7.52
CA LYS A 343 -15.23 -9.65 8.99
C LYS A 343 -13.89 -10.08 9.58
N LEU A 344 -13.09 -10.88 8.86
CA LEU A 344 -11.78 -11.35 9.35
C LEU A 344 -10.84 -10.18 9.73
N PRO A 345 -9.86 -10.39 10.64
CA PRO A 345 -8.79 -9.45 10.90
C PRO A 345 -8.06 -9.01 9.62
N ILE A 346 -7.41 -7.85 9.64
CA ILE A 346 -6.71 -7.35 8.45
C ILE A 346 -5.47 -8.20 8.13
N GLU A 347 -4.85 -8.78 9.15
CA GLU A 347 -3.71 -9.69 9.08
C GLU A 347 -4.09 -10.94 8.25
N GLU A 348 -5.28 -11.48 8.47
CA GLU A 348 -5.83 -12.60 7.71
C GLU A 348 -6.19 -12.21 6.27
N LYS A 349 -6.88 -11.07 6.07
CA LYS A 349 -7.21 -10.59 4.71
C LYS A 349 -5.98 -10.19 3.89
N ASN A 350 -4.92 -9.70 4.54
CA ASN A 350 -3.66 -9.34 3.90
C ASN A 350 -2.87 -10.55 3.38
N LYS A 351 -3.14 -11.78 3.84
CA LYS A 351 -2.56 -13.01 3.25
C LYS A 351 -2.96 -13.17 1.78
N TYR A 352 -4.14 -12.68 1.43
CA TYR A 352 -4.71 -12.70 0.08
C TYR A 352 -4.46 -11.40 -0.69
N LYS A 353 -3.63 -10.47 -0.19
CA LYS A 353 -3.46 -9.14 -0.79
C LYS A 353 -2.92 -9.24 -2.22
N GLN A 354 -3.50 -8.47 -3.13
CA GLN A 354 -3.00 -8.34 -4.51
C GLN A 354 -1.50 -8.02 -4.52
N GLN A 355 -0.73 -8.82 -5.25
CA GLN A 355 0.69 -8.58 -5.45
C GLN A 355 0.89 -7.56 -6.58
N GLU A 356 2.03 -6.86 -6.56
CA GLU A 356 2.41 -6.04 -7.71
C GLU A 356 2.76 -6.97 -8.86
N GLY A 357 2.02 -6.87 -9.96
CA GLY A 357 2.09 -7.89 -11.01
C GLY A 357 0.84 -8.76 -11.13
N ASP A 358 -0.20 -8.52 -10.31
CA ASP A 358 -1.38 -9.37 -10.27
C ASP A 358 -2.71 -8.58 -10.32
N VAL A 359 -3.74 -9.18 -10.92
CA VAL A 359 -5.15 -8.73 -10.87
C VAL A 359 -5.93 -9.45 -9.77
N GLU A 360 -5.43 -10.60 -9.28
CA GLU A 360 -6.09 -11.46 -8.32
C GLU A 360 -5.69 -11.14 -6.87
N GLY A 361 -6.66 -11.27 -5.95
CA GLY A 361 -6.50 -11.01 -4.51
C GLY A 361 -7.25 -9.79 -3.97
N TYR A 362 -7.03 -9.50 -2.68
CA TYR A 362 -7.61 -8.40 -1.90
C TYR A 362 -6.85 -7.08 -2.15
N GLY A 363 -7.40 -6.19 -2.97
CA GLY A 363 -6.76 -4.91 -3.34
C GLY A 363 -7.57 -4.06 -4.33
N ASN A 364 -6.87 -3.16 -5.04
CA ASN A 364 -7.40 -2.40 -6.18
C ASN A 364 -6.57 -2.76 -7.43
N ALA A 365 -7.24 -3.14 -8.53
CA ALA A 365 -6.72 -3.98 -9.62
C ALA A 365 -5.49 -3.52 -10.44
N PHE A 366 -4.90 -4.51 -11.15
CA PHE A 366 -3.96 -4.51 -12.30
C PHE A 366 -2.46 -4.87 -12.04
N VAL A 367 -2.00 -6.04 -12.54
CA VAL A 367 -0.99 -6.37 -13.60
C VAL A 367 -0.96 -7.93 -13.79
N VAL A 368 -0.06 -8.58 -14.55
CA VAL A 368 -0.17 -10.02 -14.96
C VAL A 368 1.16 -10.85 -15.02
N SER A 369 1.24 -11.94 -14.22
CA SER A 369 1.98 -13.25 -14.34
C SER A 369 3.56 -13.32 -14.39
N GLU A 370 4.27 -14.47 -14.30
CA GLU A 370 4.17 -15.73 -15.11
C GLU A 370 4.24 -17.15 -14.45
N GLU A 371 4.68 -17.38 -13.19
CA GLU A 371 4.93 -18.77 -12.68
C GLU A 371 4.13 -19.15 -11.40
N GLN A 372 3.15 -20.06 -11.53
CA GLN A 372 2.05 -20.29 -10.56
C GLN A 372 2.15 -21.59 -9.72
N LYS A 373 1.71 -21.57 -8.43
CA LYS A 373 0.91 -22.64 -7.75
C LYS A 373 0.35 -22.25 -6.35
N LEU A 374 -0.77 -22.88 -5.99
CA LEU A 374 -1.71 -22.60 -4.87
C LEU A 374 -1.57 -23.63 -3.71
N ASP A 375 -2.23 -23.60 -2.53
CA ASP A 375 -3.21 -22.70 -1.86
C ASP A 375 -3.17 -22.94 -0.31
N TRP A 376 -3.92 -22.19 0.54
CA TRP A 376 -4.33 -22.67 1.89
C TRP A 376 -5.57 -22.00 2.52
N GLY A 377 -6.77 -22.57 2.32
CA GLY A 377 -7.98 -22.28 3.14
C GLY A 377 -9.28 -22.83 2.54
N ASP A 378 -10.29 -23.12 3.38
CA ASP A 378 -11.57 -23.77 3.02
C ASP A 378 -12.54 -22.91 2.16
N MET A 379 -12.02 -21.98 1.35
CA MET A 379 -12.80 -21.03 0.54
C MET A 379 -12.88 -21.40 -0.96
N LEU A 380 -11.93 -22.22 -1.43
CA LEU A 380 -11.69 -22.45 -2.86
C LEU A 380 -12.87 -23.14 -3.57
N GLU A 381 -13.38 -24.25 -3.02
CA GLU A 381 -14.43 -25.09 -3.65
C GLU A 381 -15.71 -24.30 -3.99
N ILE A 382 -16.05 -23.30 -3.18
CA ILE A 382 -17.33 -22.58 -3.29
C ILE A 382 -17.24 -21.40 -4.25
N LEU A 383 -16.05 -20.79 -4.34
CA LEU A 383 -15.76 -19.83 -5.41
C LEU A 383 -15.73 -20.54 -6.78
N GLU A 384 -15.10 -21.72 -6.87
CA GLU A 384 -15.10 -22.55 -8.08
C GLU A 384 -16.51 -22.97 -8.49
N ALA A 385 -17.30 -23.54 -7.58
CA ALA A 385 -18.67 -23.98 -7.85
C ALA A 385 -19.59 -22.82 -8.27
N TYR A 386 -19.52 -21.67 -7.59
CA TYR A 386 -20.32 -20.50 -7.94
C TYR A 386 -19.86 -19.87 -9.26
N SER A 387 -18.56 -19.81 -9.53
CA SER A 387 -18.00 -19.35 -10.81
C SER A 387 -18.46 -20.23 -11.99
N ALA A 388 -18.45 -21.55 -11.83
CA ALA A 388 -18.92 -22.51 -12.85
C ALA A 388 -20.42 -22.37 -13.15
N GLU A 389 -21.26 -22.24 -12.11
CA GLU A 389 -22.69 -21.97 -12.27
C GLU A 389 -22.95 -20.63 -12.97
N LEU A 390 -22.20 -19.58 -12.63
CA LEU A 390 -22.29 -18.29 -13.35
C LEU A 390 -21.80 -18.38 -14.80
N LYS A 391 -20.79 -19.20 -15.11
CA LYS A 391 -20.36 -19.42 -16.50
C LYS A 391 -21.45 -20.12 -17.32
N SER A 392 -22.05 -21.16 -16.76
CA SER A 392 -23.18 -21.88 -17.34
C SER A 392 -24.38 -20.93 -17.58
N LEU A 393 -24.71 -20.09 -16.60
CA LEU A 393 -25.76 -19.08 -16.72
C LEU A 393 -25.45 -18.04 -17.81
N ASN A 394 -24.21 -17.52 -17.85
CA ASN A 394 -23.78 -16.54 -18.86
C ASN A 394 -23.93 -17.09 -20.29
N LEU A 395 -23.51 -18.33 -20.55
CA LEU A 395 -23.67 -18.97 -21.86
C LEU A 395 -25.14 -19.14 -22.26
N LYS A 396 -26.04 -19.46 -21.31
CA LYS A 396 -27.49 -19.50 -21.57
C LYS A 396 -28.02 -18.11 -21.96
N ILE A 397 -27.61 -17.05 -21.24
CA ILE A 397 -28.02 -15.67 -21.53
C ILE A 397 -27.54 -15.24 -22.92
N LEU A 398 -26.28 -15.51 -23.27
CA LEU A 398 -25.72 -15.17 -24.60
C LEU A 398 -26.46 -15.85 -25.75
N ARG A 399 -26.78 -17.15 -25.63
CA ARG A 399 -27.60 -17.89 -26.62
C ARG A 399 -28.99 -17.27 -26.82
N LEU A 400 -29.63 -16.86 -25.72
CA LEU A 400 -30.95 -16.21 -25.77
C LEU A 400 -30.87 -14.79 -26.37
N MET A 401 -29.80 -14.03 -26.08
CA MET A 401 -29.55 -12.75 -26.75
C MET A 401 -29.28 -12.92 -28.25
N ALA A 402 -28.57 -13.97 -28.67
CA ALA A 402 -28.33 -14.28 -30.08
C ALA A 402 -29.65 -14.56 -30.83
N GLN A 403 -30.55 -15.35 -30.24
CA GLN A 403 -31.90 -15.58 -30.75
C GLN A 403 -32.70 -14.25 -30.88
N SER A 404 -32.56 -13.34 -29.91
CA SER A 404 -33.18 -11.99 -29.96
C SER A 404 -32.67 -11.14 -31.12
N LEU A 405 -31.36 -11.18 -31.37
CA LEU A 405 -30.70 -10.48 -32.48
C LEU A 405 -30.87 -11.18 -33.84
N ARG A 406 -31.51 -12.36 -33.88
CA ARG A 406 -31.67 -13.22 -35.06
C ARG A 406 -30.35 -13.75 -35.64
N MET A 407 -29.34 -13.90 -34.79
CA MET A 407 -28.08 -14.58 -35.09
C MET A 407 -28.24 -16.10 -34.96
N GLU A 408 -27.26 -16.89 -35.38
CA GLU A 408 -27.23 -18.31 -35.02
C GLU A 408 -26.98 -18.42 -33.50
N GLU A 409 -27.62 -19.39 -32.85
CA GLU A 409 -27.67 -19.47 -31.38
C GLU A 409 -26.29 -19.55 -30.73
N ASN A 410 -25.33 -20.19 -31.40
CA ASN A 410 -23.98 -20.40 -30.92
C ASN A 410 -23.00 -19.33 -31.39
N ASP A 411 -23.32 -18.48 -32.37
CA ASP A 411 -22.43 -17.40 -32.84
C ASP A 411 -21.90 -16.55 -31.66
N MET A 412 -22.80 -16.06 -30.80
CA MET A 412 -22.39 -15.31 -29.60
C MET A 412 -21.84 -16.20 -28.47
N ALA A 413 -22.22 -17.47 -28.39
CA ALA A 413 -21.63 -18.37 -27.40
C ALA A 413 -20.15 -18.62 -27.71
N VAL A 414 -19.82 -18.98 -28.96
CA VAL A 414 -18.45 -19.26 -29.43
C VAL A 414 -17.54 -18.04 -29.27
N LEU A 415 -18.03 -16.82 -29.51
CA LEU A 415 -17.26 -15.59 -29.31
C LEU A 415 -16.81 -15.36 -27.85
N PHE A 416 -17.51 -15.92 -26.86
CA PHE A 416 -17.27 -15.65 -25.43
C PHE A 416 -17.05 -16.92 -24.57
N GLU A 417 -17.13 -18.14 -25.13
CA GLU A 417 -17.01 -19.41 -24.40
C GLU A 417 -15.59 -19.66 -23.87
N GLU A 418 -14.58 -19.34 -24.68
CA GLU A 418 -13.16 -19.29 -24.27
C GLU A 418 -12.77 -17.92 -23.66
N GLY A 419 -13.74 -17.03 -23.44
CA GLY A 419 -13.52 -15.70 -22.87
C GLY A 419 -13.08 -15.71 -21.41
N TRP A 420 -12.41 -14.63 -20.99
CA TRP A 420 -11.97 -14.42 -19.61
C TRP A 420 -13.18 -14.17 -18.69
N GLN A 421 -13.31 -14.95 -17.61
CA GLN A 421 -14.25 -14.70 -16.52
C GLN A 421 -13.50 -14.12 -15.32
N SER A 422 -13.98 -13.00 -14.78
CA SER A 422 -13.40 -12.36 -13.59
C SER A 422 -14.49 -12.10 -12.56
N MET A 423 -14.15 -12.20 -11.27
CA MET A 423 -15.06 -11.96 -10.16
C MET A 423 -14.51 -10.86 -9.25
N ARG A 424 -15.37 -9.90 -8.89
CA ARG A 424 -15.00 -8.78 -8.02
C ARG A 424 -15.93 -8.70 -6.80
N MET A 425 -15.37 -8.98 -5.63
CA MET A 425 -16.08 -8.91 -4.35
C MET A 425 -15.97 -7.49 -3.78
N ASN A 426 -17.05 -6.72 -3.84
CA ASN A 426 -17.06 -5.33 -3.37
C ASN A 426 -17.67 -5.22 -1.96
N TYR A 427 -16.99 -4.52 -1.06
CA TYR A 427 -17.48 -4.21 0.28
C TYR A 427 -17.47 -2.70 0.50
N TYR A 428 -18.66 -2.13 0.75
CA TYR A 428 -18.87 -0.70 0.96
C TYR A 428 -19.18 -0.44 2.45
N PRO A 429 -18.21 0.04 3.25
CA PRO A 429 -18.45 0.36 4.66
C PRO A 429 -19.30 1.64 4.83
N PRO A 430 -19.87 1.87 6.03
CA PRO A 430 -20.52 3.13 6.36
C PRO A 430 -19.60 4.35 6.15
N CYS A 431 -20.12 5.39 5.50
CA CYS A 431 -19.43 6.65 5.26
C CYS A 431 -20.01 7.76 6.15
N PRO A 432 -19.21 8.58 6.85
CA PRO A 432 -19.72 9.65 7.70
C PRO A 432 -20.24 10.87 6.91
N GLN A 433 -19.86 11.02 5.63
CA GLN A 433 -20.32 12.08 4.73
C GLN A 433 -20.60 11.50 3.33
N PRO A 434 -21.68 10.71 3.16
CA PRO A 434 -22.00 10.05 1.90
C PRO A 434 -22.32 11.04 0.75
N GLU A 435 -22.59 12.31 1.07
CA GLU A 435 -22.76 13.38 0.09
C GLU A 435 -21.46 13.88 -0.55
N LEU A 436 -20.29 13.45 -0.04
CA LEU A 436 -18.97 13.85 -0.54
C LEU A 436 -18.20 12.69 -1.19
N ALA A 437 -18.64 11.44 -1.02
CA ALA A 437 -17.89 10.25 -1.42
C ALA A 437 -18.78 9.22 -2.12
N VAL A 438 -18.27 8.56 -3.15
CA VAL A 438 -18.96 7.49 -3.88
C VAL A 438 -18.33 6.12 -3.61
N GLY A 439 -19.13 5.07 -3.57
CA GLY A 439 -18.63 3.69 -3.43
C GLY A 439 -17.86 3.20 -4.65
N LEU A 440 -18.38 3.50 -5.85
CA LEU A 440 -17.77 3.22 -7.15
C LEU A 440 -18.12 4.33 -8.13
N CYS A 441 -17.13 4.92 -8.80
CA CYS A 441 -17.36 6.05 -9.71
C CYS A 441 -18.24 5.67 -10.91
N PRO A 442 -18.96 6.63 -11.55
CA PRO A 442 -19.65 6.41 -12.82
C PRO A 442 -18.72 5.81 -13.90
N HIS A 443 -19.15 4.69 -14.51
CA HIS A 443 -18.43 3.98 -15.58
C HIS A 443 -19.42 3.15 -16.41
N SER A 444 -18.96 2.67 -17.57
CA SER A 444 -19.49 1.48 -18.26
C SER A 444 -18.58 0.27 -17.97
N ASP A 445 -19.09 -0.94 -18.16
CA ASP A 445 -18.31 -2.17 -18.01
C ASP A 445 -17.65 -2.55 -19.33
N GLY A 446 -16.34 -2.76 -19.35
CA GLY A 446 -15.62 -3.28 -20.53
C GLY A 446 -15.82 -4.79 -20.80
N SER A 447 -16.73 -5.45 -20.06
CA SER A 447 -17.06 -6.87 -20.23
C SER A 447 -18.04 -7.09 -21.40
N ALA A 448 -18.39 -8.35 -21.67
CA ALA A 448 -19.54 -8.65 -22.53
C ALA A 448 -20.85 -8.58 -21.72
N ILE A 449 -20.89 -9.32 -20.61
CA ILE A 449 -21.99 -9.34 -19.65
C ILE A 449 -21.39 -9.29 -18.25
N THR A 450 -21.99 -8.49 -17.38
CA THR A 450 -21.74 -8.53 -15.94
C THR A 450 -22.96 -9.14 -15.22
N ILE A 451 -22.69 -10.11 -14.33
CA ILE A 451 -23.70 -10.73 -13.46
C ILE A 451 -23.44 -10.28 -12.02
N LEU A 452 -24.27 -9.38 -11.51
CA LEU A 452 -24.15 -8.80 -10.18
C LEU A 452 -25.11 -9.47 -9.19
N LEU A 453 -24.55 -10.00 -8.09
CA LEU A 453 -25.28 -10.41 -6.90
C LEU A 453 -25.12 -9.35 -5.80
N GLN A 454 -26.23 -8.77 -5.32
CA GLN A 454 -26.19 -7.95 -4.12
C GLN A 454 -26.34 -8.83 -2.86
N ILE A 455 -25.31 -8.81 -2.00
CA ILE A 455 -25.25 -9.65 -0.79
C ILE A 455 -26.10 -9.06 0.35
N SER A 456 -26.11 -7.74 0.51
CA SER A 456 -26.80 -7.02 1.60
C SER A 456 -28.13 -6.41 1.17
N GLU A 457 -29.06 -6.23 2.10
CA GLU A 457 -30.33 -5.52 1.86
C GLU A 457 -30.20 -3.99 1.69
N VAL A 458 -29.00 -3.43 1.94
CA VAL A 458 -28.71 -2.00 1.78
C VAL A 458 -28.71 -1.63 0.30
N GLU A 459 -29.54 -0.65 -0.08
CA GLU A 459 -29.58 -0.11 -1.44
C GLU A 459 -28.31 0.69 -1.76
N GLY A 460 -27.79 0.56 -2.99
CA GLY A 460 -26.54 1.24 -3.37
C GLY A 460 -26.27 1.31 -4.87
N LEU A 461 -26.71 0.33 -5.68
CA LEU A 461 -26.56 0.43 -7.13
C LEU A 461 -27.47 1.52 -7.70
N GLN A 462 -26.89 2.38 -8.54
CA GLN A 462 -27.60 3.34 -9.36
C GLN A 462 -27.16 3.18 -10.82
N ILE A 463 -28.12 3.23 -11.75
CA ILE A 463 -27.87 3.20 -13.20
C ILE A 463 -28.27 4.53 -13.83
N ARG A 464 -27.66 4.91 -14.94
CA ARG A 464 -27.98 6.17 -15.63
C ARG A 464 -28.88 5.92 -16.83
N LYS A 465 -30.08 6.51 -16.83
CA LYS A 465 -31.03 6.44 -17.95
C LYS A 465 -31.66 7.80 -18.20
N ASP A 466 -31.73 8.20 -19.47
CA ASP A 466 -32.33 9.45 -19.94
C ASP A 466 -31.77 10.70 -19.20
N GLY A 467 -30.47 10.65 -18.89
CA GLY A 467 -29.74 11.68 -18.15
C GLY A 467 -29.84 11.62 -16.61
N MET A 468 -30.76 10.81 -16.06
CA MET A 468 -31.02 10.69 -14.62
C MET A 468 -30.40 9.42 -14.02
N TRP A 469 -30.04 9.47 -12.73
CA TRP A 469 -29.71 8.26 -11.97
C TRP A 469 -30.98 7.59 -11.44
N ILE A 470 -31.04 6.26 -11.53
CA ILE A 470 -32.14 5.43 -11.06
C ILE A 470 -31.55 4.37 -10.11
N PRO A 471 -31.93 4.33 -8.81
CA PRO A 471 -31.50 3.30 -7.90
C PRO A 471 -32.17 1.97 -8.27
N VAL A 472 -31.38 0.90 -8.19
CA VAL A 472 -31.85 -0.47 -8.46
C VAL A 472 -32.03 -1.16 -7.12
N LYS A 473 -33.26 -1.59 -6.84
CA LYS A 473 -33.55 -2.48 -5.71
C LYS A 473 -33.59 -3.92 -6.22
N PRO A 474 -32.62 -4.79 -5.86
CA PRO A 474 -32.64 -6.19 -6.26
C PRO A 474 -33.87 -6.90 -5.70
N LEU A 475 -34.46 -7.80 -6.49
CA LEU A 475 -35.46 -8.73 -6.01
C LEU A 475 -34.81 -9.87 -5.19
N PRO A 476 -35.55 -10.51 -4.26
CA PRO A 476 -35.06 -11.70 -3.57
C PRO A 476 -34.74 -12.81 -4.58
N ASN A 477 -33.57 -13.44 -4.43
CA ASN A 477 -33.06 -14.48 -5.32
C ASN A 477 -33.09 -14.07 -6.82
N ALA A 478 -32.49 -12.92 -7.11
CA ALA A 478 -32.30 -12.39 -8.44
C ALA A 478 -30.86 -11.93 -8.64
N PHE A 479 -30.38 -12.02 -9.89
CA PHE A 479 -29.18 -11.33 -10.33
C PHE A 479 -29.54 -10.05 -11.08
N ILE A 480 -28.70 -9.02 -10.98
CA ILE A 480 -28.75 -7.87 -11.87
C ILE A 480 -27.77 -8.15 -13.00
N ILE A 481 -28.26 -8.12 -14.24
CA ILE A 481 -27.48 -8.35 -15.45
C ILE A 481 -27.32 -7.01 -16.16
N ASN A 482 -26.11 -6.72 -16.64
CA ASN A 482 -25.91 -5.62 -17.57
C ASN A 482 -25.02 -6.01 -18.75
N ILE A 483 -25.29 -5.33 -19.87
CA ILE A 483 -24.48 -5.36 -21.07
C ILE A 483 -23.25 -4.49 -20.82
N GLY A 484 -22.09 -4.95 -21.27
CA GLY A 484 -20.86 -4.17 -21.33
C GLY A 484 -20.45 -3.83 -22.76
N ASP A 485 -19.48 -2.91 -22.87
CA ASP A 485 -19.03 -2.30 -24.11
C ASP A 485 -18.63 -3.34 -25.18
N ALA A 486 -18.09 -4.50 -24.77
CA ALA A 486 -17.66 -5.55 -25.69
C ALA A 486 -18.85 -6.26 -26.37
N LEU A 487 -19.97 -6.43 -25.67
CA LEU A 487 -21.19 -6.99 -26.26
C LEU A 487 -21.98 -5.93 -27.02
N GLU A 488 -21.96 -4.68 -26.57
CA GLU A 488 -22.57 -3.57 -27.33
C GLU A 488 -21.98 -3.49 -28.74
N VAL A 489 -20.65 -3.55 -28.88
CA VAL A 489 -19.94 -3.56 -30.18
C VAL A 489 -20.35 -4.75 -31.07
N VAL A 490 -20.53 -5.94 -30.51
CA VAL A 490 -20.95 -7.15 -31.26
C VAL A 490 -22.43 -7.08 -31.68
N ALA A 491 -23.26 -6.35 -30.93
CA ALA A 491 -24.69 -6.19 -31.18
C ALA A 491 -25.03 -5.03 -32.15
N ILE A 492 -24.04 -4.28 -32.65
CA ILE A 492 -24.25 -3.25 -33.69
C ILE A 492 -24.48 -3.94 -35.05
N PRO A 493 -25.63 -3.69 -35.73
CA PRO A 493 -25.96 -4.32 -37.02
C PRO A 493 -25.23 -3.72 -38.23
#